data_AF-A0A3A0DFG3-F1
#
_entry.id   AF-A0A3A0DFG3-F1
#
_cell.length_a   1.000
_cell.length_b   1.000
_cell.length_c   1.000
_cell.angle_alpha   90.00
_cell.angle_beta   90.00
_cell.angle_gamma   90.00
#
_symmetry.space_group_name_H-M   'P 1'
#
loop_
_entity.id
_entity.type
_entity.pdbx_description
1 polymer ?
#
loop_
_entity_poly.entity_id
_entity_poly.type
_entity_poly.pdbx_seq_one_letter_code
_entity_poly.pdbx_strand_id
1 'polypeptide(L)'
;MKYFLMLLSLWFLSGAVSSASAQITARRVAREAAADRAEIRSAKLTNEGLALMKRGRVVLAKAKFEQALRLDPKNAKAHLAYADLLFKEGKSLAAYDHFTKALKFAPEGGKDRAQAAQVIARIRSQHPEWFNKAQPKPEKAAEPAPEPQAITVVGEKPMLAVFPFDYPGGDSTAQGLGATFSEMMVTALINHGAYRIVERRQIDRVFEEQALGQTGALEAETAVAVGKILGVQAVAVGNLSRLAGGYETDARILHVESGEALLACHAKAASSAQFREAAETLAADLSTKVVKVQQAVAKDSTEAADQ
;
A
#
# COMPACT_ATOMS: atom_id res chain seq x y z
N MET A 1 -17.78 -20.25 -83.47
CA MET A 1 -18.27 -19.00 -84.13
C MET A 1 -19.76 -18.96 -83.90
N LYS A 2 -20.40 -18.01 -83.24
CA LYS A 2 -20.12 -16.62 -82.81
C LYS A 2 -21.19 -16.42 -81.71
N TYR A 3 -20.89 -16.22 -80.44
CA TYR A 3 -20.50 -14.98 -79.78
C TYR A 3 -19.76 -15.42 -78.48
N PHE A 4 -18.44 -15.53 -78.43
CA PHE A 4 -17.48 -14.43 -78.39
C PHE A 4 -17.83 -13.41 -77.31
N LEU A 5 -17.16 -13.52 -76.15
CA LEU A 5 -16.41 -12.42 -75.54
C LEU A 5 -16.95 -11.01 -75.82
N MET A 6 -17.88 -10.54 -74.99
CA MET A 6 -18.26 -9.13 -74.76
C MET A 6 -19.52 -9.21 -73.90
N LEU A 7 -19.54 -8.98 -72.60
CA LEU A 7 -19.11 -7.78 -71.91
C LEU A 7 -18.75 -8.14 -70.46
N LEU A 8 -17.44 -8.18 -70.20
CA LEU A 8 -16.93 -7.70 -68.93
C LEU A 8 -17.23 -6.19 -68.90
N SER A 9 -18.18 -5.74 -68.08
CA SER A 9 -18.11 -4.45 -67.41
C SER A 9 -19.36 -4.19 -66.59
N LEU A 10 -19.15 -3.92 -65.30
CA LEU A 10 -19.96 -3.00 -64.51
C LEU A 10 -21.44 -3.38 -64.34
N TRP A 11 -21.70 -4.34 -63.45
CA TRP A 11 -22.50 -3.95 -62.28
C TRP A 11 -21.56 -3.99 -61.08
N PHE A 12 -21.13 -2.78 -60.75
CA PHE A 12 -20.40 -2.39 -59.56
C PHE A 12 -20.74 -3.25 -58.35
N LEU A 13 -19.70 -3.72 -57.66
CA LEU A 13 -19.57 -3.55 -56.22
C LEU A 13 -20.91 -3.61 -55.46
N SER A 14 -21.34 -4.83 -55.10
CA SER A 14 -21.83 -5.03 -53.72
C SER A 14 -20.62 -4.92 -52.79
N GLY A 15 -19.90 -3.80 -52.92
CA GLY A 15 -19.02 -3.31 -51.90
C GLY A 15 -19.97 -3.01 -50.78
N ALA A 16 -19.97 -3.89 -49.78
CA ALA A 16 -20.17 -3.49 -48.41
C ALA A 16 -19.15 -2.38 -48.11
N VAL A 17 -19.40 -1.19 -48.65
CA VAL A 17 -18.91 0.06 -48.13
C VAL A 17 -19.65 0.17 -46.80
N SER A 18 -19.17 -0.56 -45.81
CA SER A 18 -19.27 -0.08 -44.45
C SER A 18 -18.45 1.20 -44.47
N SER A 19 -19.09 2.29 -44.88
CA SER A 19 -18.45 3.60 -45.01
C SER A 19 -17.75 3.91 -43.69
N ALA A 20 -16.69 4.71 -43.73
CA ALA A 20 -16.05 5.19 -42.50
C ALA A 20 -17.11 5.74 -41.51
N SER A 21 -18.17 6.38 -42.04
CA SER A 21 -19.35 6.82 -41.28
C SER A 21 -20.12 5.67 -40.60
N ALA A 22 -20.39 4.56 -41.28
CA ALA A 22 -21.02 3.38 -40.68
C ALA A 22 -20.17 2.75 -39.58
N GLN A 23 -18.84 2.66 -39.76
CA GLN A 23 -17.93 2.14 -38.73
C GLN A 23 -17.83 3.06 -37.50
N ILE A 24 -17.83 4.39 -37.71
CA ILE A 24 -17.84 5.38 -36.63
C ILE A 24 -19.14 5.28 -35.82
N THR A 25 -20.27 5.12 -36.51
CA THR A 25 -21.60 5.01 -35.88
C THR A 25 -21.71 3.70 -35.07
N ALA A 26 -21.30 2.57 -35.66
CA ALA A 26 -21.29 1.28 -34.96
C ALA A 26 -20.38 1.29 -33.71
N ARG A 27 -19.19 1.92 -33.80
CA ARG A 27 -18.29 2.10 -32.64
C ARG A 27 -18.89 2.99 -31.56
N ARG A 28 -19.63 4.04 -31.94
CA ARG A 28 -20.31 4.93 -30.98
C ARG A 28 -21.39 4.17 -30.22
N VAL A 29 -22.28 3.48 -30.92
CA VAL A 29 -23.35 2.67 -30.30
C VAL A 29 -22.77 1.56 -29.42
N ALA A 30 -21.71 0.88 -29.86
CA ALA A 30 -21.03 -0.13 -29.05
C ALA A 30 -20.38 0.45 -27.79
N ARG A 31 -19.79 1.66 -27.86
CA ARG A 31 -19.22 2.36 -26.70
C ARG A 31 -20.30 2.81 -25.72
N GLU A 32 -21.43 3.30 -26.22
CA GLU A 32 -22.58 3.72 -25.40
C GLU A 32 -23.18 2.53 -24.67
N ALA A 33 -23.47 1.44 -25.37
CA ALA A 33 -23.94 0.20 -24.76
C ALA A 33 -22.93 -0.41 -23.77
N ALA A 34 -21.62 -0.21 -23.98
CA ALA A 34 -20.59 -0.63 -23.02
C ALA A 34 -20.55 0.28 -21.78
N ALA A 35 -20.77 1.58 -21.94
CA ALA A 35 -20.88 2.54 -20.84
C ALA A 35 -22.10 2.24 -19.96
N ASP A 36 -23.27 1.99 -20.56
CA ASP A 36 -24.49 1.61 -19.82
C ASP A 36 -24.28 0.33 -19.00
N ARG A 37 -23.62 -0.67 -19.60
CA ARG A 37 -23.26 -1.90 -18.87
C ARG A 37 -22.27 -1.65 -17.74
N ALA A 38 -21.30 -0.75 -17.95
CA ALA A 38 -20.32 -0.39 -16.94
C ALA A 38 -20.98 0.35 -15.75
N GLU A 39 -21.92 1.26 -16.02
CA GLU A 39 -22.71 1.97 -15.01
C GLU A 39 -23.54 0.97 -14.17
N ILE A 40 -24.31 0.09 -14.83
CA ILE A 40 -25.11 -0.94 -14.14
C ILE A 40 -24.23 -1.84 -13.26
N ARG A 41 -23.09 -2.29 -13.80
CA ARG A 41 -22.14 -3.15 -13.07
C ARG A 41 -21.50 -2.41 -11.90
N SER A 42 -21.15 -1.14 -12.08
CA SER A 42 -20.61 -0.28 -11.03
C SER A 42 -21.63 -0.06 -9.90
N ALA A 43 -22.89 0.21 -10.23
CA ALA A 43 -23.96 0.34 -9.26
C ALA A 43 -24.19 -0.95 -8.45
N LYS A 44 -24.14 -2.12 -9.12
CA LYS A 44 -24.22 -3.43 -8.45
C LYS A 44 -23.08 -3.62 -7.45
N LEU A 45 -21.83 -3.41 -7.87
CA LEU A 45 -20.65 -3.53 -7.00
C LEU A 45 -20.71 -2.57 -5.81
N THR A 46 -21.24 -1.37 -6.02
CA THR A 46 -21.46 -0.39 -4.95
C THR A 46 -22.45 -0.92 -3.91
N ASN A 47 -23.58 -1.48 -4.34
CA ASN A 47 -24.56 -2.06 -3.43
C ASN A 47 -24.01 -3.30 -2.69
N GLU A 48 -23.19 -4.13 -3.35
CA GLU A 48 -22.46 -5.23 -2.72
C GLU A 48 -21.49 -4.71 -1.63
N GLY A 49 -20.72 -3.67 -1.94
CA GLY A 49 -19.83 -3.02 -0.98
C GLY A 49 -20.58 -2.50 0.25
N LEU A 50 -21.71 -1.83 0.04
CA LEU A 50 -22.57 -1.35 1.13
C LEU A 50 -23.13 -2.50 1.98
N ALA A 51 -23.53 -3.62 1.37
CA ALA A 51 -23.98 -4.80 2.09
C ALA A 51 -22.85 -5.43 2.92
N LEU A 52 -21.63 -5.45 2.40
CA LEU A 52 -20.45 -5.91 3.12
C LEU A 52 -20.09 -5.00 4.30
N MET A 53 -20.22 -3.67 4.14
CA MET A 53 -20.05 -2.71 5.25
C MET A 53 -21.05 -2.97 6.38
N LYS A 54 -22.32 -3.21 6.07
CA LYS A 54 -23.35 -3.54 7.08
C LYS A 54 -23.02 -4.82 7.86
N ARG A 55 -22.25 -5.72 7.27
CA ARG A 55 -21.77 -6.97 7.88
C ARG A 55 -20.40 -6.83 8.55
N GLY A 56 -19.85 -5.62 8.66
CA GLY A 56 -18.52 -5.36 9.22
C GLY A 56 -17.34 -5.79 8.33
N ARG A 57 -17.58 -6.28 7.11
CA ARG A 57 -16.53 -6.76 6.20
C ARG A 57 -15.92 -5.61 5.41
N VAL A 58 -15.23 -4.73 6.13
CA VAL A 58 -14.70 -3.45 5.64
C VAL A 58 -13.71 -3.61 4.48
N VAL A 59 -12.75 -4.54 4.57
CA VAL A 59 -11.74 -4.78 3.52
C VAL A 59 -12.38 -5.20 2.20
N LEU A 60 -13.34 -6.13 2.26
CA LEU A 60 -14.06 -6.58 1.07
C LEU A 60 -14.95 -5.47 0.50
N ALA A 61 -15.54 -4.63 1.36
CA ALA A 61 -16.31 -3.48 0.91
C ALA A 61 -15.45 -2.48 0.11
N LYS A 62 -14.24 -2.16 0.58
CA LYS A 62 -13.30 -1.31 -0.15
C LYS A 62 -12.98 -1.84 -1.53
N ALA A 63 -12.60 -3.11 -1.61
CA ALA A 63 -12.29 -3.75 -2.88
C ALA A 63 -13.47 -3.65 -3.87
N LYS A 64 -14.71 -3.75 -3.38
CA LYS A 64 -15.92 -3.59 -4.19
C LYS A 64 -16.14 -2.15 -4.66
N PHE A 65 -15.90 -1.16 -3.80
CA PHE A 65 -15.97 0.25 -4.20
C PHE A 65 -14.88 0.62 -5.21
N GLU A 66 -13.66 0.14 -5.03
CA GLU A 66 -12.57 0.35 -5.99
C GLU A 66 -12.85 -0.31 -7.34
N GLN A 67 -13.45 -1.51 -7.35
CA GLN A 67 -13.90 -2.14 -8.58
C GLN A 67 -15.03 -1.34 -9.25
N ALA A 68 -16.00 -0.83 -8.47
CA ALA A 68 -17.06 0.02 -8.99
C ALA A 68 -16.50 1.30 -9.65
N LEU A 69 -15.57 1.97 -8.97
CA LEU A 69 -14.94 3.20 -9.44
C LEU A 69 -13.98 3.00 -10.61
N ARG A 70 -13.42 1.79 -10.79
CA ARG A 70 -12.67 1.42 -12.00
C ARG A 70 -13.57 1.29 -13.23
N LEU A 71 -14.80 0.80 -13.04
CA LEU A 71 -15.76 0.62 -14.13
C LEU A 71 -16.48 1.92 -14.48
N ASP A 72 -16.90 2.66 -13.47
CA ASP A 72 -17.49 3.99 -13.62
C ASP A 72 -16.86 4.97 -12.62
N PRO A 73 -15.86 5.76 -13.06
CA PRO A 73 -15.23 6.80 -12.26
C PRO A 73 -16.17 7.96 -11.89
N LYS A 74 -17.39 8.02 -12.45
CA LYS A 74 -18.38 9.06 -12.14
C LYS A 74 -19.48 8.56 -11.20
N ASN A 75 -19.41 7.32 -10.72
CA ASN A 75 -20.40 6.78 -9.80
C ASN A 75 -20.36 7.54 -8.46
N ALA A 76 -21.28 8.50 -8.30
CA ALA A 76 -21.35 9.38 -7.15
C ALA A 76 -21.60 8.61 -5.85
N LYS A 77 -22.44 7.57 -5.90
CA LYS A 77 -22.76 6.72 -4.75
C LYS A 77 -21.56 5.90 -4.28
N ALA A 78 -20.77 5.37 -5.22
CA ALA A 78 -19.53 4.66 -4.90
C ALA A 78 -18.50 5.60 -4.27
N HIS A 79 -18.36 6.82 -4.80
CA HIS A 79 -17.50 7.83 -4.22
C HIS A 79 -17.94 8.23 -2.81
N LEU A 80 -19.24 8.44 -2.58
CA LEU A 80 -19.80 8.76 -1.27
C LEU A 80 -19.54 7.63 -0.26
N ALA A 81 -19.90 6.39 -0.62
CA ALA A 81 -19.76 5.24 0.26
C ALA A 81 -18.29 4.94 0.61
N TYR A 82 -17.39 5.11 -0.36
CA TYR A 82 -15.97 4.96 -0.14
C TYR A 82 -15.40 6.11 0.71
N ALA A 83 -15.83 7.35 0.48
CA ALA A 83 -15.46 8.50 1.29
C ALA A 83 -15.91 8.35 2.74
N ASP A 84 -17.15 7.92 3.00
CA ASP A 84 -17.67 7.65 4.34
C ASP A 84 -16.82 6.63 5.08
N LEU A 85 -16.36 5.60 4.36
CA LEU A 85 -15.51 4.56 4.94
C LEU A 85 -14.11 5.09 5.26
N LEU A 86 -13.49 5.85 4.35
CA LEU A 86 -12.21 6.51 4.58
C LEU A 86 -12.27 7.52 5.74
N PHE A 87 -13.38 8.25 5.85
CA PHE A 87 -13.62 9.20 6.92
C PHE A 87 -13.70 8.51 8.28
N LYS A 88 -14.39 7.36 8.37
CA LYS A 88 -14.45 6.52 9.58
C LYS A 88 -13.09 5.95 9.98
N GLU A 89 -12.18 5.76 9.03
CA GLU A 89 -10.80 5.34 9.28
C GLU A 89 -9.86 6.50 9.67
N GLY A 90 -10.38 7.73 9.78
CA GLY A 90 -9.58 8.92 10.08
C GLY A 90 -8.83 9.49 8.88
N LYS A 91 -9.02 8.95 7.67
CA LYS A 91 -8.36 9.44 6.44
C LYS A 91 -9.13 10.61 5.83
N SER A 92 -9.28 11.69 6.60
CA SER A 92 -10.14 12.84 6.28
C SER A 92 -9.81 13.52 4.95
N LEU A 93 -8.54 13.63 4.58
CA LEU A 93 -8.15 14.26 3.30
C LEU A 93 -8.50 13.39 2.09
N ALA A 94 -8.22 12.08 2.15
CA ALA A 94 -8.62 11.15 1.09
C ALA A 94 -10.15 11.03 0.98
N ALA A 95 -10.85 11.08 2.12
CA ALA A 95 -12.30 11.15 2.14
C ALA A 95 -12.81 12.43 1.48
N TYR A 96 -12.19 13.58 1.76
CA TYR A 96 -12.54 14.88 1.17
C TYR A 96 -12.50 14.86 -0.36
N ASP A 97 -11.48 14.24 -0.96
CA ASP A 97 -11.38 14.12 -2.42
C ASP A 97 -12.55 13.31 -3.00
N HIS A 98 -12.89 12.19 -2.37
CA HIS A 98 -14.00 11.36 -2.80
C HIS A 98 -15.35 12.01 -2.54
N PHE A 99 -15.54 12.72 -1.43
CA PHE A 99 -16.74 13.55 -1.21
C PHE A 99 -16.86 14.64 -2.26
N THR A 100 -15.76 15.27 -2.66
CA THR A 100 -15.78 16.31 -3.70
C THR A 100 -16.19 15.74 -5.06
N LYS A 101 -15.71 14.53 -5.40
CA LYS A 101 -16.15 13.80 -6.60
C LYS A 101 -17.62 13.39 -6.51
N ALA A 102 -18.07 12.89 -5.36
CA ALA A 102 -19.47 12.57 -5.12
C ALA A 102 -20.36 13.81 -5.29
N LEU A 103 -19.97 14.95 -4.73
CA LEU A 103 -20.67 16.21 -4.89
C LEU A 103 -20.72 16.68 -6.34
N LYS A 104 -19.63 16.48 -7.10
CA LYS A 104 -19.54 16.85 -8.53
C LYS A 104 -20.44 15.99 -9.41
N PHE A 105 -20.51 14.68 -9.18
CA PHE A 105 -21.22 13.74 -10.04
C PHE A 105 -22.64 13.40 -9.58
N ALA A 106 -22.98 13.69 -8.32
CA ALA A 106 -24.33 13.45 -7.82
C ALA A 106 -25.34 14.43 -8.45
N PRO A 107 -26.57 13.97 -8.76
CA PRO A 107 -27.65 14.82 -9.23
C PRO A 107 -27.92 15.99 -8.28
N GLU A 108 -28.29 17.16 -8.82
CA GLU A 108 -28.73 18.29 -8.01
C GLU A 108 -29.96 17.90 -7.17
N GLY A 109 -29.98 18.31 -5.90
CA GLY A 109 -31.02 17.91 -4.94
C GLY A 109 -30.96 16.45 -4.46
N GLY A 110 -30.02 15.64 -4.97
CA GLY A 110 -29.85 14.24 -4.55
C GLY A 110 -29.29 14.09 -3.13
N LYS A 111 -29.71 13.03 -2.42
CA LYS A 111 -29.26 12.72 -1.05
C LYS A 111 -27.72 12.61 -0.96
N ASP A 112 -27.11 11.96 -1.94
CA ASP A 112 -25.65 11.76 -2.00
C ASP A 112 -24.89 13.09 -2.09
N ARG A 113 -25.45 14.06 -2.82
CA ARG A 113 -24.90 15.42 -2.94
C ARG A 113 -24.98 16.17 -1.63
N ALA A 114 -26.15 16.12 -0.97
CA ALA A 114 -26.38 16.78 0.31
C ALA A 114 -25.46 16.21 1.42
N GLN A 115 -25.33 14.88 1.47
CA GLN A 115 -24.45 14.22 2.43
C GLN A 115 -22.99 14.59 2.18
N ALA A 116 -22.52 14.54 0.93
CA ALA A 116 -21.16 14.96 0.59
C ALA A 116 -20.89 16.42 0.97
N ALA A 117 -21.82 17.33 0.70
CA ALA A 117 -21.69 18.74 1.06
C ALA A 117 -21.58 18.95 2.58
N GLN A 118 -22.39 18.24 3.36
CA GLN A 118 -22.38 18.32 4.81
C GLN A 118 -21.03 17.86 5.39
N VAL A 119 -20.50 16.73 4.91
CA VAL A 119 -19.23 16.21 5.42
C VAL A 119 -18.05 17.06 4.97
N ILE A 120 -18.07 17.58 3.73
CA ILE A 120 -17.09 18.57 3.25
C ILE A 120 -17.07 19.80 4.15
N ALA A 121 -18.24 20.35 4.51
CA ALA A 121 -18.33 21.50 5.41
C ALA A 121 -17.76 21.18 6.80
N ARG A 122 -18.05 19.99 7.33
CA ARG A 122 -17.48 19.52 8.60
C ARG A 122 -15.96 19.41 8.54
N ILE A 123 -15.41 18.77 7.51
CA ILE A 123 -13.95 18.63 7.33
C ILE A 123 -13.30 20.02 7.25
N ARG A 124 -13.87 20.94 6.47
CA ARG A 124 -13.37 22.32 6.37
C ARG A 124 -13.43 23.09 7.67
N SER A 125 -14.48 22.88 8.47
CA SER A 125 -14.62 23.53 9.77
C SER A 125 -13.68 22.94 10.82
N GLN A 126 -13.41 21.63 10.76
CA GLN A 126 -12.50 20.95 11.68
C GLN A 126 -11.03 21.22 11.35
N HIS A 127 -10.74 21.43 10.06
CA HIS A 127 -9.39 21.62 9.54
C HIS A 127 -9.28 22.84 8.62
N PRO A 128 -9.59 24.05 9.11
CA PRO A 128 -9.52 25.27 8.30
C PRO A 128 -8.12 25.53 7.72
N GLU A 129 -7.08 25.03 8.39
CA GLU A 129 -5.68 25.08 7.97
C GLU A 129 -5.43 24.38 6.62
N TRP A 130 -6.19 23.34 6.26
CA TRP A 130 -6.02 22.62 4.98
C TRP A 130 -6.50 23.44 3.77
N PHE A 131 -7.27 24.51 3.99
CA PHE A 131 -8.01 25.20 2.93
C PHE A 131 -7.67 26.69 2.78
N ASN A 132 -6.86 27.27 3.65
CA ASN A 132 -6.45 28.67 3.56
C ASN A 132 -5.22 28.85 2.65
N LYS A 133 -5.31 29.78 1.68
CA LYS A 133 -4.28 30.04 0.66
C LYS A 133 -2.91 30.53 1.17
N ALA A 134 -2.74 30.81 2.46
CA ALA A 134 -1.60 31.54 3.00
C ALA A 134 -0.59 30.73 3.85
N GLN A 135 -0.80 29.42 4.08
CA GLN A 135 0.19 28.49 4.66
C GLN A 135 -0.06 27.07 4.11
N PRO A 136 0.93 26.16 4.18
CA PRO A 136 1.29 25.27 3.07
C PRO A 136 0.13 24.34 2.67
N LYS A 137 0.04 24.12 1.36
CA LYS A 137 -0.73 23.05 0.69
C LYS A 137 -0.75 21.79 1.58
N PRO A 138 -1.90 21.09 1.76
CA PRO A 138 -1.92 19.84 2.51
C PRO A 138 -0.77 18.99 2.00
N GLU A 139 0.08 18.58 2.94
CA GLU A 139 1.38 17.96 2.75
C GLU A 139 1.51 17.39 1.34
N LYS A 140 2.32 18.10 0.54
CA LYS A 140 2.61 17.85 -0.86
C LYS A 140 2.41 16.37 -1.15
N ALA A 141 1.48 16.02 -2.06
CA ALA A 141 1.49 14.72 -2.73
C ALA A 141 2.95 14.37 -2.93
N ALA A 142 3.40 13.33 -2.21
CA ALA A 142 4.81 13.14 -1.88
C ALA A 142 5.66 13.72 -3.01
N GLU A 143 6.43 14.77 -2.69
CA GLU A 143 7.64 14.98 -3.46
C GLU A 143 8.22 13.59 -3.69
N PRO A 144 8.66 13.21 -4.91
CA PRO A 144 9.49 12.02 -5.02
C PRO A 144 10.49 12.16 -3.87
N ALA A 145 10.46 11.19 -2.94
CA ALA A 145 11.21 11.26 -1.69
C ALA A 145 12.56 11.88 -2.05
N PRO A 146 13.05 12.92 -1.33
CA PRO A 146 14.36 13.50 -1.64
C PRO A 146 15.26 12.32 -1.91
N GLU A 147 15.79 12.21 -3.14
CA GLU A 147 16.51 11.01 -3.60
C GLU A 147 17.30 10.54 -2.40
N PRO A 148 16.99 9.34 -1.85
CA PRO A 148 17.38 9.00 -0.49
C PRO A 148 18.82 9.42 -0.37
N GLN A 149 19.08 10.43 0.49
CA GLN A 149 20.42 10.95 0.64
C GLN A 149 21.19 9.72 1.08
N ALA A 150 21.89 9.11 0.12
CA ALA A 150 22.48 7.81 0.32
C ALA A 150 23.39 8.05 1.49
N ILE A 151 23.06 7.47 2.65
CA ILE A 151 23.97 7.49 3.75
C ILE A 151 25.20 6.82 3.15
N THR A 152 26.26 7.60 2.95
CA THR A 152 27.53 7.10 2.45
C THR A 152 28.10 6.26 3.57
N VAL A 153 27.60 5.03 3.67
CA VAL A 153 28.13 4.04 4.58
C VAL A 153 29.55 3.78 4.12
N VAL A 154 30.50 4.27 4.91
CA VAL A 154 31.92 3.97 4.74
C VAL A 154 32.11 2.52 5.18
N GLY A 155 32.58 1.65 4.28
CA GLY A 155 32.80 0.22 4.55
C GLY A 155 31.72 -0.72 3.99
N GLU A 156 31.86 -2.01 4.25
CA GLU A 156 30.91 -3.02 3.76
C GLU A 156 29.55 -2.95 4.47
N LYS A 157 28.46 -3.06 3.70
CA LYS A 157 27.09 -3.05 4.22
C LYS A 157 26.77 -4.40 4.87
N PRO A 158 26.43 -4.45 6.16
CA PRO A 158 26.11 -5.71 6.82
C PRO A 158 24.89 -6.39 6.18
N MET A 159 24.90 -7.73 6.09
CA MET A 159 23.71 -8.47 5.70
C MET A 159 22.72 -8.54 6.87
N LEU A 160 21.47 -8.15 6.60
CA LEU A 160 20.41 -8.03 7.59
C LEU A 160 19.16 -8.80 7.14
N ALA A 161 18.64 -9.68 7.99
CA ALA A 161 17.29 -10.23 7.84
C ALA A 161 16.30 -9.41 8.69
N VAL A 162 15.15 -9.05 8.13
CA VAL A 162 14.08 -8.35 8.86
C VAL A 162 12.95 -9.33 9.13
N PHE A 163 12.72 -9.63 10.39
CA PHE A 163 11.67 -10.55 10.79
C PHE A 163 10.30 -9.86 10.86
N PRO A 164 9.21 -10.63 10.73
CA PRO A 164 7.87 -10.11 10.96
C PRO A 164 7.78 -9.47 12.36
N PHE A 165 7.35 -8.22 12.40
CA PHE A 165 7.04 -7.53 13.64
C PHE A 165 5.88 -8.23 14.31
N ASP A 166 6.03 -8.52 15.59
CA ASP A 166 4.96 -9.11 16.38
C ASP A 166 3.87 -8.07 16.65
N TYR A 167 2.61 -8.50 16.71
CA TYR A 167 1.48 -7.65 17.08
C TYR A 167 0.59 -8.40 18.07
N PRO A 168 1.00 -8.50 19.35
CA PRO A 168 0.28 -9.26 20.35
C PRO A 168 -1.07 -8.58 20.65
N GLY A 169 -2.14 -9.39 20.71
CA GLY A 169 -3.48 -8.91 21.06
C GLY A 169 -4.32 -8.35 19.91
N GLY A 170 -3.91 -8.56 18.66
CA GLY A 170 -4.78 -8.28 17.51
C GLY A 170 -6.02 -9.16 17.47
N ASP A 171 -7.19 -8.57 17.24
CA ASP A 171 -8.37 -9.34 16.84
C ASP A 171 -8.15 -9.95 15.44
N SER A 172 -9.04 -10.84 15.00
CA SER A 172 -8.98 -11.44 13.64
C SER A 172 -8.96 -10.41 12.50
N THR A 173 -9.32 -9.14 12.77
CA THR A 173 -9.28 -8.05 11.78
C THR A 173 -7.94 -7.31 11.74
N ALA A 174 -7.09 -7.51 12.75
CA ALA A 174 -5.73 -6.99 12.86
C ALA A 174 -4.64 -8.03 12.51
N GLN A 175 -5.05 -9.24 12.09
CA GLN A 175 -4.12 -10.24 11.54
C GLN A 175 -3.32 -9.64 10.37
N GLY A 176 -1.99 -9.70 10.47
CA GLY A 176 -1.09 -9.24 9.43
C GLY A 176 -0.67 -7.77 9.50
N LEU A 177 -1.09 -7.00 10.52
CA LEU A 177 -0.59 -5.63 10.70
C LEU A 177 0.92 -5.59 10.94
N GLY A 178 1.43 -6.47 11.81
CA GLY A 178 2.87 -6.60 12.04
C GLY A 178 3.64 -6.97 10.76
N ALA A 179 3.14 -7.95 10.00
CA ALA A 179 3.72 -8.30 8.70
C ALA A 179 3.68 -7.13 7.71
N THR A 180 2.59 -6.36 7.68
CA THR A 180 2.46 -5.16 6.83
C THR A 180 3.45 -4.08 7.23
N PHE A 181 3.61 -3.85 8.54
CA PHE A 181 4.60 -2.91 9.06
C PHE A 181 6.03 -3.34 8.68
N SER A 182 6.30 -4.64 8.73
CA SER A 182 7.60 -5.20 8.36
C SER A 182 7.94 -4.96 6.89
N GLU A 183 6.98 -5.08 5.97
CA GLU A 183 7.20 -4.75 4.55
C GLU A 183 7.55 -3.27 4.34
N MET A 184 6.91 -2.39 5.11
CA MET A 184 7.22 -0.96 5.08
C MET A 184 8.63 -0.71 5.62
N MET A 185 9.01 -1.39 6.71
CA MET A 185 10.34 -1.32 7.30
C MET A 185 11.44 -1.82 6.36
N VAL A 186 11.22 -2.96 5.70
CA VAL A 186 12.12 -3.50 4.66
C VAL A 186 12.32 -2.49 3.54
N THR A 187 11.22 -1.93 3.03
CA THR A 187 11.27 -0.92 1.96
C THR A 187 12.08 0.30 2.39
N ALA A 188 11.84 0.82 3.60
CA ALA A 188 12.55 1.97 4.14
C ALA A 188 14.05 1.69 4.32
N LEU A 189 14.43 0.54 4.90
CA LEU A 189 15.83 0.14 5.07
C LEU A 189 16.58 -0.01 3.74
N ILE A 190 15.92 -0.55 2.71
CA ILE A 190 16.48 -0.63 1.35
C ILE A 190 16.73 0.77 0.79
N ASN A 191 15.77 1.69 0.96
CA ASN A 191 15.89 3.07 0.47
C ASN A 191 17.04 3.83 1.15
N HIS A 192 17.23 3.65 2.47
CA HIS A 192 18.39 4.22 3.17
C HIS A 192 19.72 3.60 2.74
N GLY A 193 19.69 2.35 2.27
CA GLY A 193 20.84 1.69 1.66
C GLY A 193 21.96 1.34 2.62
N ALA A 194 21.73 1.35 3.94
CA ALA A 194 22.77 1.05 4.92
C ALA A 194 23.07 -0.46 5.09
N TYR A 195 22.12 -1.31 4.69
CA TYR A 195 22.18 -2.76 4.87
C TYR A 195 21.96 -3.51 3.55
N ARG A 196 22.48 -4.73 3.46
CA ARG A 196 22.11 -5.71 2.42
C ARG A 196 20.96 -6.55 2.96
N ILE A 197 19.74 -6.31 2.49
CA ILE A 197 18.56 -7.00 3.03
C ILE A 197 18.36 -8.35 2.37
N VAL A 198 18.10 -9.38 3.17
CA VAL A 198 17.70 -10.72 2.68
C VAL A 198 16.22 -10.74 2.31
N GLU A 199 15.90 -11.45 1.23
CA GLU A 199 14.52 -11.62 0.78
C GLU A 199 13.66 -12.40 1.79
N ARG A 200 12.44 -11.89 2.04
CA ARG A 200 11.48 -12.51 2.96
C ARG A 200 11.21 -13.99 2.68
N ARG A 201 11.17 -14.40 1.41
CA ARG A 201 10.91 -15.80 1.01
C ARG A 201 11.97 -16.77 1.57
N GLN A 202 13.18 -16.31 1.81
CA GLN A 202 14.23 -17.14 2.43
C GLN A 202 13.94 -17.36 3.92
N ILE A 203 13.49 -16.32 4.62
CA ILE A 203 13.06 -16.40 6.02
C ILE A 203 11.88 -17.36 6.16
N ASP A 204 10.86 -17.17 5.33
CA ASP A 204 9.65 -18.01 5.33
C ASP A 204 10.00 -19.49 5.09
N ARG A 205 10.93 -19.78 4.16
CA ARG A 205 11.40 -21.13 3.92
C ARG A 205 12.08 -21.75 5.14
N VAL A 206 12.94 -20.99 5.85
CA VAL A 206 13.61 -21.52 7.06
C VAL A 206 12.59 -21.80 8.16
N PHE A 207 11.56 -20.95 8.30
CA PHE A 207 10.46 -21.20 9.23
C PHE A 207 9.68 -22.47 8.88
N GLU A 208 9.34 -22.67 7.61
CA GLU A 208 8.65 -23.88 7.14
C GLU A 208 9.50 -25.16 7.35
N GLU A 209 10.79 -25.12 7.01
CA GLU A 209 11.70 -26.27 7.08
C GLU A 209 12.02 -26.68 8.52
N GLN A 210 12.15 -25.71 9.44
CA GLN A 210 12.47 -25.96 10.85
C GLN A 210 11.22 -26.05 11.74
N ALA A 211 10.01 -25.96 11.17
CA ALA A 211 8.74 -25.84 11.90
C ALA A 211 8.74 -24.72 12.97
N LEU A 212 9.57 -23.69 12.76
CA LEU A 212 9.69 -22.52 13.62
C LEU A 212 8.61 -21.51 13.20
N GLY A 213 7.87 -20.93 14.16
CA GLY A 213 6.85 -19.91 13.87
C GLY A 213 5.39 -20.25 14.21
N GLN A 214 5.13 -21.34 14.95
CA GLN A 214 3.77 -21.67 15.43
C GLN A 214 3.35 -20.93 16.71
N THR A 215 4.30 -20.35 17.43
CA THR A 215 4.05 -19.58 18.66
C THR A 215 4.09 -18.10 18.31
N GLY A 216 2.97 -17.39 18.49
CA GLY A 216 2.96 -15.92 18.40
C GLY A 216 4.07 -15.31 19.28
N ALA A 217 4.57 -14.14 18.89
CA ALA A 217 5.83 -13.54 19.31
C ALA A 217 7.09 -14.34 18.93
N LEU A 218 7.91 -13.78 18.03
CA LEU A 218 9.22 -14.34 17.71
C LEU A 218 10.23 -13.96 18.79
N GLU A 219 10.78 -14.95 19.49
CA GLU A 219 11.84 -14.75 20.48
C GLU A 219 13.16 -14.35 19.81
N ALA A 220 13.95 -13.51 20.48
CA ALA A 220 15.25 -13.04 20.00
C ALA A 220 16.21 -14.20 19.66
N GLU A 221 16.21 -15.25 20.48
CA GLU A 221 17.03 -16.45 20.28
C GLU A 221 16.66 -17.19 19.01
N THR A 222 15.35 -17.32 18.73
CA THR A 222 14.87 -17.94 17.49
C THR A 222 15.26 -17.10 16.27
N ALA A 223 15.14 -15.77 16.35
CA ALA A 223 15.56 -14.88 15.27
C ALA A 223 17.06 -14.98 14.98
N VAL A 224 17.89 -15.05 16.02
CA VAL A 224 19.35 -15.24 15.89
C VAL A 224 19.67 -16.60 15.26
N ALA A 225 19.04 -17.68 15.70
CA ALA A 225 19.24 -19.02 15.14
C ALA A 225 18.88 -19.07 13.65
N VAL A 226 17.73 -18.49 13.26
CA VAL A 226 17.33 -18.36 11.86
C VAL A 226 18.31 -17.46 11.10
N GLY A 227 18.80 -16.39 11.73
CA GLY A 227 19.85 -15.53 11.17
C GLY A 227 21.13 -16.30 10.81
N LYS A 228 21.58 -17.21 11.68
CA LYS A 228 22.73 -18.09 11.42
C LYS A 228 22.49 -18.98 10.20
N ILE A 229 21.30 -19.58 10.09
CA ILE A 229 20.93 -20.43 8.95
C ILE A 229 20.91 -19.63 7.64
N LEU A 230 20.39 -18.40 7.68
CA LEU A 230 20.36 -17.50 6.53
C LEU A 230 21.72 -16.90 6.17
N GLY A 231 22.74 -17.11 7.02
CA GLY A 231 24.08 -16.55 6.84
C GLY A 231 24.12 -15.02 6.94
N VAL A 232 23.15 -14.40 7.62
CA VAL A 232 23.17 -12.95 7.87
C VAL A 232 24.02 -12.62 9.09
N GLN A 233 24.54 -11.40 9.13
CA GLN A 233 25.40 -10.92 10.21
C GLN A 233 24.61 -10.26 11.34
N ALA A 234 23.42 -9.74 11.01
CA ALA A 234 22.51 -9.16 11.96
C ALA A 234 21.07 -9.52 11.61
N VAL A 235 20.18 -9.42 12.61
CA VAL A 235 18.73 -9.59 12.42
C VAL A 235 17.97 -8.41 13.03
N ALA A 236 16.94 -7.93 12.33
CA ALA A 236 16.01 -6.93 12.84
C ALA A 236 14.76 -7.64 13.36
N VAL A 237 14.46 -7.43 14.63
CA VAL A 237 13.24 -7.90 15.29
C VAL A 237 12.49 -6.69 15.84
N GLY A 238 11.17 -6.80 15.94
CA GLY A 238 10.39 -5.69 16.48
C GLY A 238 8.99 -6.10 16.90
N ASN A 239 8.37 -5.19 17.63
CA ASN A 239 6.97 -5.30 18.00
C ASN A 239 6.20 -4.09 17.46
N LEU A 240 4.91 -4.30 17.25
CA LEU A 240 3.91 -3.28 17.07
C LEU A 240 2.90 -3.49 18.18
N SER A 241 2.53 -2.44 18.89
CA SER A 241 1.58 -2.49 20.00
C SER A 241 0.54 -1.39 19.82
N ARG A 242 -0.71 -1.68 20.19
CA ARG A 242 -1.77 -0.68 20.21
C ARG A 242 -2.02 -0.19 21.64
N LEU A 243 -1.92 1.11 21.84
CA LEU A 243 -2.16 1.80 23.10
C LEU A 243 -3.32 2.80 22.96
N ALA A 244 -3.74 3.40 24.07
CA ALA A 244 -4.86 4.36 24.08
C ALA A 244 -4.63 5.58 23.15
N GLY A 245 -3.37 5.98 22.95
CA GLY A 245 -2.98 7.12 22.11
C GLY A 245 -2.61 6.78 20.67
N GLY A 246 -2.77 5.53 20.22
CA GLY A 246 -2.39 5.10 18.88
C GLY A 246 -1.59 3.79 18.89
N TYR A 247 -0.56 3.73 18.07
CA TYR A 247 0.35 2.62 17.96
C TYR A 247 1.74 3.04 18.37
N GLU A 248 2.44 2.11 18.99
CA GLU A 248 3.84 2.22 19.32
C GLU A 248 4.56 1.02 18.72
N THR A 249 5.79 1.24 18.28
CA THR A 249 6.61 0.19 17.69
C THR A 249 8.04 0.33 18.16
N ASP A 250 8.61 -0.80 18.56
CA ASP A 250 10.00 -0.91 18.92
C ASP A 250 10.68 -1.86 17.95
N ALA A 251 11.89 -1.49 17.51
CA ALA A 251 12.74 -2.34 16.69
C ALA A 251 14.11 -2.46 17.33
N ARG A 252 14.73 -3.63 17.17
CA ARG A 252 16.08 -3.93 17.65
C ARG A 252 16.86 -4.63 16.56
N ILE A 253 18.15 -4.31 16.48
CA ILE A 253 19.12 -5.05 15.67
C ILE A 253 19.93 -5.92 16.61
N LEU A 254 19.85 -7.23 16.40
CA LEU A 254 20.62 -8.22 17.12
C LEU A 254 21.81 -8.66 16.27
N HIS A 255 22.97 -8.79 16.89
CA HIS A 255 24.13 -9.42 16.29
C HIS A 255 23.90 -10.93 16.23
N VAL A 256 24.16 -11.55 15.07
CA VAL A 256 23.85 -12.97 14.89
C VAL A 256 24.85 -13.86 15.61
N GLU A 257 26.13 -13.51 15.65
CA GLU A 257 27.13 -14.40 16.25
C GLU A 257 27.00 -14.45 17.77
N SER A 258 26.94 -13.28 18.41
CA SER A 258 26.87 -13.13 19.87
C SER A 258 25.46 -13.13 20.45
N GLY A 259 24.42 -12.88 19.64
CA GLY A 259 23.05 -12.67 20.10
C GLY A 259 22.78 -11.33 20.79
N GLU A 260 23.78 -10.45 20.88
CA GLU A 260 23.67 -9.16 21.56
C GLU A 260 22.78 -8.16 20.79
N ALA A 261 21.94 -7.40 21.51
CA ALA A 261 21.19 -6.29 20.93
C ALA A 261 22.10 -5.06 20.74
N LEU A 262 22.52 -4.79 19.50
CA LEU A 262 23.43 -3.69 19.15
C LEU A 262 22.71 -2.33 19.10
N LEU A 263 21.49 -2.33 18.57
CA LEU A 263 20.67 -1.13 18.37
C LEU A 263 19.25 -1.36 18.86
N ALA A 264 18.62 -0.30 19.34
CA ALA A 264 17.19 -0.25 19.62
C ALA A 264 16.65 1.14 19.23
N CYS A 265 15.47 1.17 18.64
CA CYS A 265 14.76 2.39 18.29
C CYS A 265 13.25 2.21 18.48
N HIS A 266 12.56 3.35 18.59
CA HIS A 266 11.14 3.41 18.88
C HIS A 266 10.48 4.46 17.99
N ALA A 267 9.24 4.21 17.57
CA ALA A 267 8.42 5.17 16.86
C ALA A 267 6.96 5.07 17.30
N LYS A 268 6.23 6.17 17.11
CA LYS A 268 4.79 6.25 17.39
C LYS A 268 4.03 6.56 16.12
N ALA A 269 2.81 6.04 16.04
CA ALA A 269 1.88 6.35 14.96
C ALA A 269 0.48 6.52 15.56
N ALA A 270 -0.18 7.66 15.34
CA ALA A 270 -1.54 7.88 15.83
C ALA A 270 -2.56 6.92 15.17
N SER A 271 -2.27 6.45 13.94
CA SER A 271 -3.08 5.47 13.23
C SER A 271 -2.26 4.61 12.26
N SER A 272 -2.86 3.56 11.71
CA SER A 272 -2.20 2.72 10.69
C SER A 272 -1.83 3.47 9.40
N ALA A 273 -2.43 4.65 9.15
CA ALA A 273 -2.06 5.50 8.02
C ALA A 273 -0.63 6.07 8.15
N GLN A 274 -0.12 6.19 9.38
CA GLN A 274 1.22 6.71 9.69
C GLN A 274 2.27 5.59 9.85
N PHE A 275 1.93 4.33 9.61
CA PHE A 275 2.89 3.22 9.72
C PHE A 275 4.08 3.38 8.78
N ARG A 276 3.89 3.95 7.59
CA ARG A 276 4.99 4.22 6.68
C ARG A 276 5.99 5.24 7.26
N GLU A 277 5.48 6.31 7.86
CA GLU A 277 6.31 7.34 8.50
C GLU A 277 7.04 6.79 9.73
N ALA A 278 6.36 5.97 10.55
CA ALA A 278 6.98 5.30 11.69
C ALA A 278 8.07 4.31 11.23
N ALA A 279 7.83 3.52 10.18
CA ALA A 279 8.83 2.62 9.61
C ALA A 279 10.03 3.39 9.03
N GLU A 280 9.80 4.50 8.33
CA GLU A 280 10.87 5.39 7.85
C GLU A 280 11.70 5.94 9.02
N THR A 281 11.04 6.37 10.10
CA THR A 281 11.71 6.89 11.31
C THR A 281 12.61 5.83 11.93
N LEU A 282 12.12 4.60 12.10
CA LEU A 282 12.93 3.49 12.62
C LEU A 282 14.09 3.17 11.67
N ALA A 283 13.84 3.09 10.37
CA ALA A 283 14.86 2.75 9.38
C ALA A 283 15.96 3.80 9.30
N ALA A 284 15.62 5.09 9.38
CA ALA A 284 16.58 6.19 9.45
C ALA A 284 17.44 6.08 10.71
N ASP A 285 16.83 5.88 11.88
CA ASP A 285 17.58 5.78 13.14
C ASP A 285 18.51 4.55 13.18
N LEU A 286 18.06 3.41 12.66
CA LEU A 286 18.91 2.22 12.53
C LEU A 286 20.02 2.39 11.49
N SER A 287 19.75 3.09 10.40
CA SER A 287 20.73 3.30 9.32
C SER A 287 21.82 4.29 9.71
N THR A 288 21.48 5.35 10.45
CA THR A 288 22.49 6.31 10.96
C THR A 288 23.43 5.68 11.98
N LYS A 289 23.01 4.60 12.65
CA LYS A 289 23.81 3.87 13.65
C LYS A 289 24.46 2.60 13.10
N VAL A 290 24.46 2.39 11.78
CA VAL A 290 24.99 1.16 11.13
C VAL A 290 26.45 0.86 11.48
N VAL A 291 27.25 1.88 11.77
CA VAL A 291 28.67 1.73 12.15
C VAL A 291 28.85 0.79 13.36
N LYS A 292 27.91 0.80 14.32
CA LYS A 292 27.97 -0.13 15.46
C LYS A 292 27.80 -1.59 15.03
N VAL A 293 26.96 -1.83 14.03
CA VAL A 293 26.78 -3.17 13.45
C VAL A 293 28.03 -3.59 12.70
N GLN A 294 28.61 -2.70 11.88
CA GLN A 294 29.85 -2.98 11.16
C GLN A 294 31.02 -3.31 12.10
N GLN A 295 31.14 -2.60 13.22
CA GLN A 295 32.17 -2.85 14.22
C GLN A 295 32.03 -4.22 14.89
N ALA A 296 30.81 -4.63 15.24
CA ALA A 296 30.56 -5.96 15.79
C ALA A 296 30.96 -7.06 14.78
N VAL A 297 30.54 -6.91 13.53
CA VAL A 297 30.85 -7.86 12.45
C VAL A 297 32.34 -7.94 12.14
N ALA A 298 33.06 -6.81 12.17
CA ALA A 298 34.49 -6.78 11.93
C ALA A 298 35.30 -7.43 13.07
N LYS A 299 34.77 -7.41 14.29
CA LYS A 299 35.41 -8.06 15.44
C LYS A 299 35.44 -9.58 15.27
N ASP A 300 34.35 -10.16 14.79
CA ASP A 300 34.25 -11.61 14.54
C ASP A 300 35.25 -12.08 13.47
N SER A 301 35.43 -11.29 12.40
CA SER A 301 36.37 -11.65 11.33
C SER A 301 37.83 -11.59 11.75
N THR A 302 38.18 -10.69 12.68
CA THR A 302 39.51 -10.68 13.30
C THR A 302 39.71 -11.83 14.26
N GLU A 303 38.73 -12.17 15.10
CA GLU A 303 38.82 -13.29 16.04
C GLU A 303 38.87 -14.65 15.33
N ALA A 304 38.21 -14.80 14.18
CA ALA A 304 38.26 -16.00 13.35
C ALA A 304 39.58 -16.16 12.58
N ALA A 305 40.34 -15.08 12.37
CA ALA A 305 41.64 -15.13 11.68
C ALA A 305 42.81 -15.50 12.61
N ASP A 306 42.62 -15.31 13.93
CA ASP A 306 43.61 -15.63 14.97
C ASP A 306 43.42 -17.05 15.58
N GLN A 307 42.41 -17.82 15.13
CA GLN A 307 42.14 -19.21 15.53
C GLN A 307 42.55 -20.20 14.45
#